data_AF-A0A9X7A203-F1
#
_entry.id   AF-A0A9X7A203-F1
#
_cell.length_a   1.000
_cell.length_b   1.000
_cell.length_c   1.000
_cell.angle_alpha   90.00
_cell.angle_beta   90.00
_cell.angle_gamma   90.00
#
_symmetry.space_group_name_H-M   'P 1'
#
loop_
_entity.id
_entity.type
_entity.pdbx_description
1 polymer ?
#
loop_
_entity_poly.entity_id
_entity_poly.type
_entity_poly.pdbx_seq_one_letter_code
_entity_poly.pdbx_strand_id
1 'polypeptide(L)'
;MQKIDLVVSIIDLDKTINKGFVPIEEAGLNGAYELFSMFDFEEAANVLLHGIFKNVFMENVANYCYEKENKEEFITRLLNCKPDLQEQVSPDEVLEIISLLLDIEKERYLTYLEFADLGITFDIPAVMDCVHDFIVELANCDLGDAISGYSDGEITKQEILDYISDKWK
;
A
#
# COMPACT_ATOMS: atom_id res chain seq x y z
N MET A 1 9.06 -14.84 -0.52
CA MET A 1 9.56 -13.47 -0.73
C MET A 1 10.28 -13.06 0.55
N GLN A 2 11.45 -12.41 0.48
CA GLN A 2 12.11 -11.94 1.72
C GLN A 2 11.34 -10.75 2.29
N LYS A 3 11.38 -10.56 3.61
CA LYS A 3 10.73 -9.41 4.27
C LYS A 3 11.22 -8.08 3.73
N ILE A 4 12.52 -7.97 3.46
CA ILE A 4 13.10 -6.77 2.85
C ILE A 4 12.52 -6.47 1.48
N ASP A 5 12.26 -7.48 0.65
CA ASP A 5 11.68 -7.30 -0.67
C ASP A 5 10.26 -6.73 -0.54
N LEU A 6 9.46 -7.30 0.39
CA LEU A 6 8.09 -6.86 0.62
C LEU A 6 8.02 -5.43 1.18
N VAL A 7 8.89 -5.08 2.12
CA VAL A 7 9.01 -3.70 2.62
C VAL A 7 9.29 -2.73 1.48
N VAL A 8 10.27 -3.05 0.62
CA VAL A 8 10.62 -2.17 -0.48
C VAL A 8 9.47 -2.06 -1.48
N SER A 9 8.76 -3.16 -1.77
CA SER A 9 7.59 -3.13 -2.64
C SER A 9 6.45 -2.27 -2.09
N ILE A 10 6.19 -2.29 -0.77
CA ILE A 10 5.19 -1.41 -0.14
C ILE A 10 5.59 0.07 -0.28
N ILE A 11 6.87 0.38 -0.09
CA ILE A 11 7.35 1.77 -0.22
C ILE A 11 7.39 2.19 -1.70
N ASP A 12 7.71 1.28 -2.62
CA ASP A 12 7.65 1.51 -4.06
C ASP A 12 6.19 1.74 -4.52
N LEU A 13 5.22 1.08 -3.89
CA LEU A 13 3.78 1.30 -4.12
C LEU A 13 3.39 2.73 -3.73
N ASP A 14 3.70 3.16 -2.50
CA ASP A 14 3.46 4.53 -2.03
C ASP A 14 4.12 5.57 -2.95
N LYS A 15 5.38 5.34 -3.33
CA LYS A 15 6.11 6.19 -4.29
C LYS A 15 5.42 6.26 -5.66
N THR A 16 4.87 5.15 -6.14
CA THR A 16 4.20 5.03 -7.43
C THR A 16 2.89 5.82 -7.43
N ILE A 17 2.11 5.69 -6.37
CA ILE A 17 0.86 6.43 -6.14
C ILE A 17 1.15 7.93 -6.08
N ASN A 18 2.07 8.37 -5.23
CA ASN A 18 2.44 9.78 -5.09
C ASN A 18 2.89 10.41 -6.41
N LYS A 19 3.71 9.70 -7.21
CA LYS A 19 4.09 10.14 -8.55
C LYS A 19 2.90 10.23 -9.50
N GLY A 20 1.98 9.28 -9.41
CA GLY A 20 0.72 9.28 -10.15
C GLY A 20 -0.15 10.50 -9.89
N PHE A 21 -0.05 11.08 -8.70
CA PHE A 21 -0.82 12.25 -8.26
C PHE A 21 -0.16 13.60 -8.56
N VAL A 22 1.12 13.65 -8.97
CA VAL A 22 1.80 14.91 -9.31
C VAL A 22 1.02 15.76 -10.33
N PRO A 23 0.42 15.21 -11.41
CA PRO A 23 -0.37 16.02 -12.34
C PRO A 23 -1.61 16.69 -11.70
N ILE A 24 -2.18 16.09 -10.65
CA ILE A 24 -3.32 16.65 -9.89
C ILE A 24 -2.85 17.83 -9.04
N GLU A 25 -1.68 17.71 -8.39
CA GLU A 25 -1.03 18.83 -7.69
C GLU A 25 -0.68 19.98 -8.67
N GLU A 26 -0.07 19.66 -9.81
CA GLU A 26 0.29 20.64 -10.85
C GLU A 26 -0.92 21.36 -11.44
N ALA A 27 -2.09 20.71 -11.47
CA ALA A 27 -3.36 21.30 -11.88
C ALA A 27 -3.97 22.22 -10.81
N GLY A 28 -3.34 22.36 -9.64
CA GLY A 28 -3.81 23.16 -8.52
C GLY A 28 -4.94 22.50 -7.71
N LEU A 29 -5.16 21.20 -7.89
CA LEU A 29 -6.14 20.41 -7.15
C LEU A 29 -5.54 19.84 -5.85
N ASN A 30 -4.85 20.70 -5.08
CA ASN A 30 -4.09 20.31 -3.90
C ASN A 30 -4.93 19.56 -2.86
N GLY A 31 -6.21 19.91 -2.71
CA GLY A 31 -7.10 19.19 -1.79
C GLY A 31 -7.36 17.73 -2.20
N ALA A 32 -7.44 17.45 -3.51
CA ALA A 32 -7.54 16.07 -3.99
C ALA A 32 -6.20 15.34 -3.84
N TYR A 33 -5.09 16.00 -4.21
CA TYR A 33 -3.75 15.47 -4.00
C TYR A 33 -3.51 15.07 -2.53
N GLU A 34 -3.80 15.97 -1.60
CA GLU A 34 -3.62 15.76 -0.15
C GLU A 34 -4.39 14.53 0.32
N LEU A 35 -5.68 14.41 -0.01
CA LEU A 35 -6.52 13.28 0.41
C LEU A 35 -6.00 11.93 -0.08
N PHE A 36 -5.53 11.83 -1.31
CA PHE A 36 -4.99 10.58 -1.81
C PHE A 36 -3.54 10.31 -1.37
N SER A 37 -2.76 11.35 -1.06
CA SER A 37 -1.41 11.22 -0.49
C SER A 37 -1.42 10.85 1.00
N MET A 38 -2.58 10.89 1.65
CA MET A 38 -2.75 10.59 3.07
C MET A 38 -2.94 9.10 3.37
N PHE A 39 -2.99 8.22 2.36
CA PHE A 39 -3.09 6.79 2.63
C PHE A 39 -1.86 6.28 3.36
N ASP A 40 -2.09 5.68 4.51
CA ASP A 40 -1.04 5.26 5.44
C ASP A 40 -0.49 3.89 5.05
N PHE A 41 0.49 3.88 4.14
CA PHE A 41 1.30 2.69 3.84
C PHE A 41 2.35 2.39 4.93
N GLU A 42 2.54 3.31 5.89
CA GLU A 42 3.45 3.11 7.01
C GLU A 42 2.98 1.95 7.88
N GLU A 43 1.68 1.85 8.19
CA GLU A 43 1.14 0.73 8.96
C GLU A 43 1.44 -0.63 8.30
N ALA A 44 1.23 -0.73 6.98
CA ALA A 44 1.51 -1.96 6.22
C ALA A 44 3.01 -2.32 6.24
N ALA A 45 3.89 -1.33 6.05
CA ALA A 45 5.34 -1.56 6.12
C ALA A 45 5.80 -1.89 7.55
N ASN A 46 5.15 -1.33 8.57
CA ASN A 46 5.44 -1.52 9.99
C ASN A 46 5.11 -2.91 10.52
N VAL A 47 4.29 -3.71 9.82
CA VAL A 47 4.16 -5.16 10.11
C VAL A 47 5.54 -5.82 10.10
N LEU A 48 6.39 -5.46 9.13
CA LEU A 48 7.74 -6.02 8.99
C LEU A 48 8.83 -5.13 9.60
N LEU A 49 8.61 -3.81 9.66
CA LEU A 49 9.56 -2.83 10.20
C LEU A 49 9.33 -2.52 11.69
N HIS A 50 8.48 -3.27 12.37
CA HIS A 50 8.05 -3.00 13.74
C HIS A 50 9.23 -2.61 14.65
N GLY A 51 9.15 -1.39 15.21
CA GLY A 51 10.13 -0.88 16.17
C GLY A 51 11.39 -0.23 15.58
N ILE A 52 11.58 -0.21 14.25
CA ILE A 52 12.73 0.50 13.65
C ILE A 52 12.50 2.00 13.60
N PHE A 53 11.42 2.43 12.94
CA PHE A 53 11.24 3.84 12.57
C PHE A 53 10.41 4.66 13.56
N LYS A 54 9.81 4.02 14.57
CA LYS A 54 9.03 4.69 15.64
C LYS A 54 8.08 5.74 15.03
N ASN A 55 8.21 7.01 15.41
CA ASN A 55 7.34 8.11 14.95
C ASN A 55 7.98 8.93 13.81
N VAL A 56 9.01 8.41 13.15
CA VAL A 56 9.80 9.12 12.13
C VAL A 56 9.90 8.30 10.84
N PHE A 57 8.87 7.53 10.49
CA PHE A 57 8.82 6.72 9.28
C PHE A 57 9.11 7.54 8.02
N MET A 58 8.35 8.62 7.80
CA MET A 58 8.53 9.49 6.64
C MET A 58 9.95 10.06 6.53
N GLU A 59 10.56 10.49 7.63
CA GLU A 59 11.95 10.97 7.63
C GLU A 59 12.94 9.87 7.20
N ASN A 60 12.65 8.62 7.56
CA ASN A 60 13.49 7.47 7.27
C ASN A 60 13.29 6.90 5.86
N VAL A 61 12.14 7.12 5.20
CA VAL A 61 11.88 6.64 3.84
C VAL A 61 11.95 7.75 2.78
N ALA A 62 11.91 9.02 3.18
CA ALA A 62 11.88 10.17 2.27
C ALA A 62 13.03 10.18 1.27
N ASN A 63 14.27 9.91 1.69
CA ASN A 63 15.41 9.92 0.75
C ASN A 63 15.24 8.89 -0.37
N TYR A 64 14.68 7.72 -0.06
CA TYR A 64 14.37 6.69 -1.06
C TYR A 64 13.17 7.09 -1.95
N CYS A 65 12.09 7.61 -1.34
CA CYS A 65 10.89 8.05 -2.05
C CYS A 65 11.19 9.18 -3.06
N TYR A 66 12.03 10.15 -2.66
CA TYR A 66 12.44 11.29 -3.48
C TYR A 66 13.73 11.06 -4.29
N GLU A 67 14.16 9.80 -4.46
CA GLU A 67 15.29 9.41 -5.34
C GLU A 67 16.63 10.04 -4.97
N LYS A 68 16.82 10.40 -3.69
CA LYS A 68 18.08 10.87 -3.11
C LYS A 68 18.96 9.73 -2.58
N GLU A 69 18.35 8.57 -2.36
CA GLU A 69 18.97 7.30 -1.98
C GLU A 69 18.51 6.24 -2.98
N ASN A 70 19.43 5.41 -3.47
CA ASN A 70 19.06 4.33 -4.39
C ASN A 70 18.55 3.09 -3.64
N LYS A 71 17.96 2.13 -4.36
CA LYS A 71 17.36 0.92 -3.78
C LYS A 71 18.36 0.07 -3.00
N GLU A 72 19.58 -0.08 -3.51
CA GLU A 72 20.62 -0.90 -2.87
C GLU A 72 21.11 -0.26 -1.56
N GLU A 73 21.29 1.06 -1.55
CA GLU A 73 21.64 1.85 -0.36
C GLU A 73 20.53 1.75 0.69
N PHE A 74 19.27 1.91 0.28
CA PHE A 74 18.11 1.82 1.14
C PHE A 74 17.97 0.43 1.79
N ILE A 75 18.07 -0.63 0.97
CA ILE A 75 18.08 -2.02 1.44
C ILE A 75 19.22 -2.24 2.44
N THR A 76 20.43 -1.81 2.10
CA THR A 76 21.60 -1.98 2.97
C THR A 76 21.37 -1.30 4.32
N ARG A 77 20.81 -0.08 4.33
CA ARG A 77 20.50 0.66 5.55
C ARG A 77 19.44 -0.06 6.39
N LEU A 78 18.35 -0.51 5.77
CA LEU A 78 17.30 -1.29 6.44
C LEU A 78 17.84 -2.56 7.08
N LEU A 79 18.64 -3.33 6.35
CA LEU A 79 19.24 -4.58 6.84
C LEU A 79 20.23 -4.34 7.98
N ASN A 80 20.95 -3.22 7.98
CA ASN A 80 21.82 -2.84 9.10
C ASN A 80 21.03 -2.49 10.37
N CYS A 81 19.83 -1.92 10.22
CA CYS A 81 18.96 -1.60 11.34
C CYS A 81 18.18 -2.83 11.85
N LYS A 82 17.72 -3.69 10.95
CA LYS A 82 16.89 -4.86 11.24
C LYS A 82 17.31 -6.06 10.38
N PRO A 83 18.33 -6.84 10.82
CA PRO A 83 18.86 -7.96 10.05
C PRO A 83 17.86 -9.08 9.77
N ASP A 84 16.82 -9.25 10.60
CA ASP A 84 15.78 -10.27 10.39
C ASP A 84 14.88 -9.97 9.17
N LEU A 85 15.01 -8.79 8.54
CA LEU A 85 14.40 -8.54 7.24
C LEU A 85 14.95 -9.45 6.12
N GLN A 86 16.08 -10.13 6.34
CA GLN A 86 16.59 -11.16 5.40
C GLN A 86 15.77 -12.45 5.42
N GLU A 87 14.95 -12.67 6.45
CA GLU A 87 14.12 -13.86 6.57
C GLU A 87 12.97 -13.86 5.54
N GLN A 88 12.36 -15.03 5.35
CA GLN A 88 11.15 -15.12 4.55
C GLN A 88 9.96 -14.51 5.30
N VAL A 89 9.08 -13.87 4.55
CA VAL A 89 7.76 -13.48 5.03
C VAL A 89 6.93 -14.72 5.35
N SER A 90 6.31 -14.73 6.53
CA SER A 90 5.34 -15.75 6.92
C SER A 90 3.96 -15.46 6.32
N PRO A 91 3.12 -16.51 6.11
CA PRO A 91 1.74 -16.31 5.64
C PRO A 91 0.93 -15.35 6.52
N ASP A 92 1.10 -15.41 7.84
CA ASP A 92 0.39 -14.54 8.78
C ASP A 92 0.78 -13.06 8.58
N GLU A 93 2.08 -12.78 8.37
CA GLU A 93 2.56 -11.42 8.04
C GLU A 93 1.98 -10.94 6.69
N VAL A 94 1.84 -11.82 5.68
CA VAL A 94 1.19 -11.44 4.41
C VAL A 94 -0.28 -11.09 4.63
N LEU A 95 -1.02 -11.91 5.39
CA LEU A 95 -2.44 -11.66 5.65
C LEU A 95 -2.66 -10.36 6.42
N GLU A 96 -1.80 -10.05 7.39
CA GLU A 96 -1.84 -8.78 8.11
C GLU A 96 -1.59 -7.59 7.18
N ILE A 97 -0.59 -7.68 6.29
CA ILE A 97 -0.31 -6.65 5.28
C ILE A 97 -1.50 -6.50 4.31
N ILE A 98 -2.05 -7.60 3.79
CA ILE A 98 -3.24 -7.58 2.92
C ILE A 98 -4.43 -6.93 3.64
N SER A 99 -4.63 -7.23 4.92
CA SER A 99 -5.71 -6.63 5.72
C SER A 99 -5.61 -5.11 5.76
N LEU A 100 -4.40 -4.56 5.94
CA LEU A 100 -4.17 -3.11 5.95
C LEU A 100 -4.34 -2.50 4.55
N LEU A 101 -3.83 -3.18 3.51
CA LEU A 101 -3.99 -2.73 2.13
C LEU A 101 -5.45 -2.72 1.67
N LEU A 102 -6.27 -3.67 2.13
CA LEU A 102 -7.72 -3.67 1.88
C LEU A 102 -8.39 -2.43 2.47
N ASP A 103 -8.01 -2.00 3.67
CA ASP A 103 -8.57 -0.80 4.30
C ASP A 103 -8.16 0.47 3.52
N ILE A 104 -6.89 0.54 3.10
CA ILE A 104 -6.40 1.63 2.23
C ILE A 104 -7.18 1.68 0.91
N GLU A 105 -7.38 0.52 0.27
CA GLU A 105 -8.11 0.42 -0.98
C GLU A 105 -9.57 0.89 -0.84
N LYS A 106 -10.20 0.51 0.27
CA LYS A 106 -11.55 0.94 0.59
C LYS A 106 -11.64 2.44 0.84
N GLU A 107 -10.74 3.00 1.64
CA GLU A 107 -10.72 4.44 1.92
C GLU A 107 -10.53 5.25 0.63
N ARG A 108 -9.66 4.77 -0.24
CA ARG A 108 -9.41 5.34 -1.56
C ARG A 108 -10.64 5.32 -2.46
N TYR A 109 -11.34 4.19 -2.52
CA TYR A 109 -12.58 4.06 -3.26
C TYR A 109 -13.67 5.00 -2.71
N LEU A 110 -13.84 5.09 -1.39
CA LEU A 110 -14.81 5.97 -0.76
C LEU A 110 -14.50 7.45 -1.00
N THR A 111 -13.22 7.82 -0.97
CA THR A 111 -12.76 9.18 -1.30
C THR A 111 -13.13 9.56 -2.73
N TYR A 112 -12.93 8.63 -3.67
CA TYR A 112 -13.35 8.84 -5.06
C TYR A 112 -14.87 9.05 -5.17
N LEU A 113 -15.67 8.22 -4.50
CA LEU A 113 -17.13 8.37 -4.50
C LEU A 113 -17.58 9.71 -3.92
N GLU A 114 -16.97 10.17 -2.83
CA GLU A 114 -17.27 11.48 -2.23
C GLU A 114 -17.06 12.62 -3.24
N PHE A 115 -15.95 12.60 -3.99
CA PHE A 115 -15.71 13.59 -5.04
C PHE A 115 -16.72 13.50 -6.19
N ALA A 116 -17.05 12.28 -6.62
CA ALA A 116 -18.04 12.06 -7.66
C ALA A 116 -19.42 12.61 -7.24
N ASP A 117 -19.83 12.41 -5.99
CA ASP A 117 -21.08 12.95 -5.42
C ASP A 117 -21.11 14.47 -5.36
N LEU A 118 -19.93 15.11 -5.19
CA LEU A 118 -19.77 16.57 -5.27
C LEU A 118 -19.75 17.10 -6.72
N GLY A 119 -19.90 16.22 -7.72
CA GLY A 119 -19.84 16.57 -9.14
C GLY A 119 -18.43 16.80 -9.66
N ILE A 120 -17.40 16.39 -8.90
CA ILE A 120 -16.00 16.47 -9.29
C ILE A 120 -15.61 15.13 -9.90
N THR A 121 -15.52 15.10 -11.22
CA THR A 121 -15.01 13.95 -11.96
C THR A 121 -13.60 14.26 -12.45
N PHE A 122 -12.63 13.45 -12.04
CA PHE A 122 -11.30 13.40 -12.62
C PHE A 122 -11.04 11.99 -13.11
N ASP A 123 -10.25 11.88 -14.18
CA ASP A 123 -9.74 10.59 -14.60
C ASP A 123 -8.82 10.08 -13.49
N ILE A 124 -9.21 9.00 -12.82
CA ILE A 124 -8.34 8.30 -11.90
C ILE A 124 -7.17 7.78 -12.75
N PRO A 125 -5.92 8.21 -12.50
CA PRO A 125 -4.80 7.74 -13.32
C PRO A 125 -4.64 6.23 -13.15
N ALA A 126 -4.38 5.47 -14.22
CA ALA A 126 -4.29 3.99 -14.16
C ALA A 126 -3.28 3.46 -13.10
N VAL A 127 -2.32 4.28 -12.70
CA VAL A 127 -1.41 4.02 -11.58
C VAL A 127 -2.15 3.74 -10.27
N MET A 128 -3.42 4.11 -10.17
CA MET A 128 -4.26 3.96 -9.01
C MET A 128 -4.68 2.50 -8.80
N ASP A 129 -4.79 1.69 -9.84
CA ASP A 129 -5.14 0.27 -9.65
C ASP A 129 -4.00 -0.53 -8.99
N CYS A 130 -2.85 0.10 -8.75
CA CYS A 130 -1.67 -0.54 -8.16
C CYS A 130 -1.91 -1.15 -6.78
N VAL A 131 -2.79 -0.60 -5.93
CA VAL A 131 -3.07 -1.18 -4.61
C VAL A 131 -3.84 -2.49 -4.77
N HIS A 132 -4.88 -2.48 -5.60
CA HIS A 132 -5.64 -3.66 -5.97
C HIS A 132 -4.73 -4.74 -6.57
N ASP A 133 -3.92 -4.38 -7.58
CA ASP A 133 -3.00 -5.30 -8.24
C ASP A 133 -1.97 -5.87 -7.27
N PHE A 134 -1.46 -5.05 -6.34
CA PHE A 134 -0.52 -5.48 -5.32
C PHE A 134 -1.17 -6.45 -4.33
N ILE A 135 -2.42 -6.22 -3.91
CA ILE A 135 -3.17 -7.18 -3.09
C ILE A 135 -3.32 -8.52 -3.81
N VAL A 136 -3.67 -8.51 -5.09
CA VAL A 136 -3.80 -9.74 -5.91
C VAL A 136 -2.46 -10.47 -6.03
N GLU A 137 -1.36 -9.73 -6.24
CA GLU A 137 -0.01 -10.28 -6.28
C GLU A 137 0.35 -10.97 -4.96
N LEU A 138 0.10 -10.31 -3.82
CA LEU A 138 0.37 -10.86 -2.49
C LEU A 138 -0.51 -12.06 -2.15
N ALA A 139 -1.80 -12.00 -2.50
CA ALA A 139 -2.74 -13.08 -2.29
C ALA A 139 -2.38 -14.32 -3.12
N ASN A 140 -1.73 -14.12 -4.28
CA ASN A 140 -1.31 -15.17 -5.21
C ASN A 140 -2.46 -16.16 -5.53
N CYS A 141 -3.67 -15.64 -5.64
CA CYS A 141 -4.86 -16.36 -6.02
C CYS A 141 -5.87 -15.42 -6.68
N ASP A 142 -6.85 -16.00 -7.37
CA ASP A 142 -7.92 -15.22 -7.99
C ASP A 142 -8.92 -14.78 -6.90
N LEU A 143 -8.98 -13.46 -6.70
CA LEU A 143 -9.90 -12.80 -5.78
C LEU A 143 -11.22 -12.37 -6.46
N GLY A 144 -11.33 -12.47 -7.79
CA GLY A 144 -12.47 -11.97 -8.54
C GLY A 144 -12.84 -10.54 -8.13
N ASP A 145 -14.12 -10.31 -7.86
CA ASP A 145 -14.64 -8.99 -7.45
C ASP A 145 -14.61 -8.79 -5.92
N ALA A 146 -13.91 -9.65 -5.16
CA ALA A 146 -13.97 -9.62 -3.69
C ALA A 146 -13.45 -8.29 -3.11
N ILE A 147 -12.37 -7.73 -3.66
CA ILE A 147 -11.82 -6.44 -3.20
C ILE A 147 -12.88 -5.33 -3.37
N SER A 148 -13.52 -5.27 -4.54
CA SER A 148 -14.62 -4.34 -4.79
C SER A 148 -15.82 -4.58 -3.87
N GLY A 149 -16.19 -5.84 -3.66
CA GLY A 149 -17.26 -6.22 -2.73
C GLY A 149 -16.98 -5.79 -1.28
N TYR A 150 -15.71 -5.76 -0.85
CA TYR A 150 -15.35 -5.21 0.47
C TYR A 150 -15.48 -3.69 0.52
N SER A 151 -15.04 -3.00 -0.53
CA SER A 151 -15.19 -1.56 -0.67
C SER A 151 -16.67 -1.15 -0.60
N ASP A 152 -17.56 -1.90 -1.26
CA ASP A 152 -19.02 -1.69 -1.27
C ASP A 152 -19.74 -2.22 -0.02
N GLY A 153 -19.04 -2.96 0.84
CA GLY A 153 -19.59 -3.54 2.07
C GLY A 153 -20.47 -4.77 1.85
N GLU A 154 -20.43 -5.38 0.68
CA GLU A 154 -21.11 -6.64 0.35
C GLU A 154 -20.47 -7.84 1.03
N ILE A 155 -19.14 -7.79 1.22
CA ILE A 155 -18.38 -8.80 1.96
C ILE A 155 -17.53 -8.17 3.05
N THR A 156 -17.21 -8.95 4.07
CA THR A 156 -16.34 -8.52 5.16
C THR A 156 -14.87 -8.75 4.81
N LYS A 157 -13.99 -7.95 5.42
CA LYS A 157 -12.54 -8.16 5.33
C LYS A 157 -12.13 -9.58 5.74
N GLN A 158 -12.73 -10.11 6.80
CA GLN A 158 -12.40 -11.45 7.30
C GLN A 158 -12.74 -12.54 6.27
N GLU A 159 -13.85 -12.41 5.53
CA GLU A 159 -14.21 -13.37 4.47
C GLU A 159 -13.16 -13.42 3.35
N ILE A 160 -12.57 -12.27 2.99
CA ILE A 160 -11.46 -12.23 2.02
C ILE A 160 -10.23 -12.93 2.59
N LEU A 161 -9.83 -12.60 3.83
CA LEU A 161 -8.64 -13.17 4.46
C LEU A 161 -8.76 -14.68 4.67
N ASP A 162 -9.94 -15.16 5.06
CA ASP A 162 -10.24 -16.58 5.22
C ASP A 162 -10.17 -17.30 3.87
N TYR A 163 -10.72 -16.71 2.81
CA TYR A 163 -10.61 -17.25 1.45
C TYR A 163 -9.16 -17.38 1.00
N ILE A 164 -8.34 -16.34 1.18
CA ILE A 164 -6.91 -16.37 0.84
C ILE A 164 -6.19 -17.45 1.63
N SER A 165 -6.39 -17.48 2.95
CA SER A 165 -5.78 -18.47 3.84
C SER A 165 -6.15 -19.91 3.43
N ASP A 166 -7.40 -20.15 3.05
CA ASP A 166 -7.86 -21.46 2.58
C ASP A 166 -7.21 -21.89 1.26
N LYS A 167 -6.83 -20.96 0.38
CA LYS A 167 -6.13 -21.26 -0.88
C LYS A 167 -4.66 -21.61 -0.70
N TRP A 168 -4.04 -21.21 0.41
CA TRP A 168 -2.63 -21.48 0.69
C TRP A 168 -2.41 -22.82 1.41
N LYS A 169 -3.48 -23.50 1.83
CA LYS A 169 -3.44 -24.84 2.44
C LYS A 169 -3.27 -25.94 1.39
#